data_AF-A0A914UE52-F1
#
_entry.id   AF-A0A914UE52-F1
#
_cell.length_a   1.000
_cell.length_b   1.000
_cell.length_c   1.000
_cell.angle_alpha   90.00
_cell.angle_beta   90.00
_cell.angle_gamma   90.00
#
_symmetry.space_group_name_H-M   'P 1'
#
loop_
_entity.id
_entity.type
_entity.pdbx_description
1 polymer ?
#
loop_
_entity_poly.entity_id
_entity_poly.type
_entity_poly.pdbx_seq_one_letter_code
_entity_poly.pdbx_strand_id
1 'polypeptide(L)'
;MSDDDYESVSVAQRRAASSGEPSLAGSGDEERALSDTEIPKVQKTKELASQLKGPSSNELETECEKSRIQAAKDELEKEQKSSDEYVTVDNEGFEDILGGGDLWKKTIKEGSGERGAASQWAEIRVKDLNDPNSDVTEVQFPLGYHYILDAWELAVQLMLPGEICIIKSTPRFIDGSLDSKELSYKYEIELTNLGKFVDFDDMSEEQTIEFLKILNNRGDYYFAREMIEHALQLNIKALDIITKELEDAKELHGVKLNLLISAAHYYWKLKNANEGMRVIRDGLEIDPANEKLLYKQSQFHFLKKEFKECTAILKKLVAMGIESEAINQELRKAEIGVKEQLEKEKQVYKRMLGALGKPPRKEQQQRNNGFNPTKRYLYMAGTVCLFAILFQVIRHFLNIHYF
;
A
#
# COMPACT_ATOMS: atom_id res chain seq x y z
N MET A 1 20.42 -15.97 -22.75
CA MET A 1 19.34 -16.42 -23.64
C MET A 1 18.19 -16.77 -22.73
N SER A 2 17.23 -15.89 -22.49
CA SER A 2 16.79 -14.75 -23.31
C SER A 2 16.17 -13.69 -22.40
N ASP A 3 16.49 -12.44 -22.71
CA ASP A 3 15.96 -11.22 -22.10
C ASP A 3 14.61 -10.87 -22.74
N ASP A 4 13.68 -10.36 -21.94
CA ASP A 4 12.51 -9.59 -22.41
C ASP A 4 12.53 -8.22 -21.71
N ASP A 5 12.66 -7.19 -22.54
CA ASP A 5 12.68 -5.76 -22.20
C ASP A 5 11.25 -5.23 -22.02
N TYR A 6 11.02 -4.53 -20.91
CA TYR A 6 9.84 -3.69 -20.65
C TYR A 6 10.19 -2.22 -20.90
N GLU A 7 9.42 -1.56 -21.76
CA GLU A 7 9.52 -0.14 -22.10
C GLU A 7 9.26 0.78 -20.89
N SER A 8 10.16 1.74 -20.68
CA SER A 8 10.05 2.79 -19.67
C SER A 8 9.43 4.07 -20.24
N VAL A 9 8.29 4.50 -19.67
CA VAL A 9 7.66 5.81 -19.93
C VAL A 9 8.38 6.91 -19.16
N SER A 10 8.82 7.96 -19.85
CA SER A 10 9.50 9.13 -19.28
C SER A 10 8.51 10.07 -18.58
N VAL A 11 8.62 10.22 -17.26
CA VAL A 11 7.95 11.28 -16.48
C VAL A 11 8.92 12.45 -16.28
N ALA A 12 8.51 13.64 -16.72
CA ALA A 12 9.25 14.88 -16.55
C ALA A 12 9.33 15.29 -15.08
N GLN A 13 10.54 15.24 -14.50
CA GLN A 13 10.85 15.74 -13.16
C GLN A 13 10.81 17.28 -13.11
N ARG A 14 9.86 17.83 -12.35
CA ARG A 14 9.92 19.23 -11.90
C ARG A 14 10.92 19.32 -10.75
N ARG A 15 11.95 20.16 -10.92
CA ARG A 15 12.93 20.50 -9.88
C ARG A 15 12.26 21.40 -8.84
N ALA A 16 12.29 20.99 -7.57
CA ALA A 16 12.05 21.87 -6.43
C ALA A 16 13.29 22.75 -6.22
N ALA A 17 13.10 24.06 -6.18
CA ALA A 17 14.12 25.02 -5.81
C ALA A 17 14.17 25.14 -4.28
N SER A 18 15.29 24.72 -3.69
CA SER A 18 15.63 24.93 -2.29
C SER A 18 16.09 26.38 -2.11
N SER A 19 15.29 27.17 -1.40
CA SER A 19 15.73 28.46 -0.85
C SER A 19 16.32 28.21 0.54
N GLY A 20 17.66 28.23 0.62
CA GLY A 20 18.36 28.20 1.89
C GLY A 20 18.12 29.48 2.68
N GLU A 21 17.48 29.34 3.83
CA GLU A 21 17.49 30.37 4.88
C GLU A 21 18.72 30.12 5.79
N PRO A 22 19.55 31.14 6.04
CA PRO A 22 20.57 31.06 7.07
C PRO A 22 19.95 31.31 8.45
N SER A 23 20.24 30.42 9.38
CA SER A 23 19.98 30.61 10.81
C SER A 23 20.86 31.73 11.38
N LEU A 24 20.26 32.66 12.13
CA LEU A 24 21.02 33.58 12.97
C LEU A 24 20.32 33.77 14.33
N ALA A 25 20.90 33.13 15.34
CA ALA A 25 20.71 33.47 16.74
C ALA A 25 21.58 34.69 17.09
N GLY A 26 21.11 35.54 18.01
CA GLY A 26 21.96 36.40 18.82
C GLY A 26 21.72 37.91 18.71
N SER A 27 20.99 38.43 19.70
CA SER A 27 21.21 39.68 20.46
C SER A 27 21.91 40.88 19.80
N GLY A 28 21.26 42.05 19.90
CA GLY A 28 21.92 43.35 19.80
C GLY A 28 20.92 44.49 19.74
N ASP A 29 20.57 45.04 20.90
CA ASP A 29 19.93 46.36 21.02
C ASP A 29 20.86 47.43 20.45
N GLU A 30 20.49 48.06 19.34
CA GLU A 30 20.98 49.40 18.98
C GLU A 30 19.82 50.20 18.35
N GLU A 31 19.24 51.09 19.15
CA GLU A 31 18.41 52.20 18.67
C GLU A 31 19.26 53.09 17.74
N ARG A 32 19.00 53.02 16.43
CA ARG A 32 19.47 54.03 15.49
C ARG A 32 18.31 54.91 15.06
N ALA A 33 18.28 56.13 15.59
CA ALA A 33 17.35 57.18 15.20
C ALA A 33 17.45 57.46 13.69
N LEU A 34 16.32 57.30 12.99
CA LEU A 34 16.17 57.60 11.56
C LEU A 34 16.03 59.11 11.35
N SER A 35 16.82 59.66 10.43
CA SER A 35 16.76 61.07 10.01
C SER A 35 15.53 61.37 9.13
N ASP A 36 15.02 62.60 9.22
CA ASP A 36 13.76 63.15 8.66
C ASP A 36 13.55 63.03 7.14
N THR A 37 14.45 62.41 6.39
CA THR A 37 14.32 62.20 4.94
C THR A 37 13.78 60.82 4.53
N GLU A 38 13.55 59.89 5.46
CA GLU A 38 13.04 58.54 5.14
C GLU A 38 11.54 58.33 5.46
N ILE A 39 10.89 59.26 6.16
CA ILE A 39 9.48 59.19 6.56
C ILE A 39 8.50 59.06 5.37
N PRO A 40 8.68 59.75 4.22
CA PRO A 40 7.71 59.67 3.12
C PRO A 40 7.73 58.34 2.34
N LYS A 41 8.86 57.59 2.36
CA LYS A 41 8.97 56.30 1.65
C LYS A 41 8.40 55.13 2.46
N VAL A 42 8.44 55.23 3.79
CA VAL A 42 7.86 54.22 4.70
C VAL A 42 6.33 54.35 4.77
N GLN A 43 5.79 55.57 4.66
CA GLN A 43 4.32 55.77 4.63
C GLN A 43 3.69 55.23 3.33
N LYS A 44 4.32 55.46 2.17
CA LYS A 44 3.83 54.95 0.87
C LYS A 44 3.87 53.42 0.74
N THR A 45 4.83 52.77 1.39
CA THR A 45 4.94 51.31 1.42
C THR A 45 3.96 50.67 2.41
N LYS A 46 3.67 51.34 3.54
CA LYS A 46 2.61 50.91 4.48
C LYS A 46 1.19 51.07 3.93
N GLU A 47 0.92 52.13 3.16
CA GLU A 47 -0.40 52.31 2.52
C GLU A 47 -0.64 51.29 1.40
N LEU A 48 0.39 50.94 0.60
CA LEU A 48 0.26 49.93 -0.46
C LEU A 48 0.10 48.51 0.11
N ALA A 49 0.72 48.20 1.26
CA ALA A 49 0.55 46.93 1.97
C ALA A 49 -0.82 46.81 2.67
N SER A 50 -1.50 47.92 2.96
CA SER A 50 -2.84 47.92 3.54
C SER A 50 -3.95 47.61 2.52
N GLN A 51 -3.67 47.73 1.22
CA GLN A 51 -4.60 47.44 0.13
C GLN A 51 -4.45 46.02 -0.45
N LEU A 52 -3.50 45.23 0.06
CA LEU A 52 -3.27 43.83 -0.31
C LEU A 52 -3.34 42.93 0.94
N LYS A 53 -4.43 43.02 1.72
CA LYS A 53 -4.74 42.00 2.71
C LYS A 53 -5.53 40.88 2.03
N GLY A 54 -4.80 39.87 1.55
CA GLY A 54 -5.38 38.53 1.42
C GLY A 54 -5.85 38.00 2.79
N PRO A 55 -6.68 36.95 2.82
CA PRO A 55 -7.22 36.42 4.08
C PRO A 55 -6.09 36.13 5.06
N SER A 56 -6.33 36.37 6.37
CA SER A 56 -5.31 36.02 7.36
C SER A 56 -5.08 34.50 7.35
N SER A 57 -3.88 34.03 7.72
CA SER A 57 -3.53 32.59 7.74
C SER A 57 -4.61 31.73 8.40
N ASN A 58 -5.22 32.24 9.47
CA ASN A 58 -6.27 31.54 10.21
C ASN A 58 -7.60 31.47 9.44
N GLU A 59 -7.95 32.50 8.65
CA GLU A 59 -9.15 32.47 7.80
C GLU A 59 -8.95 31.47 6.65
N LEU A 60 -7.74 31.43 6.08
CA LEU A 60 -7.38 30.53 4.99
C LEU A 60 -7.33 29.06 5.46
N GLU A 61 -6.85 28.80 6.68
CA GLU A 61 -6.91 27.49 7.32
C GLU A 61 -8.36 27.06 7.58
N THR A 62 -9.23 27.95 8.07
CA THR A 62 -10.65 27.60 8.28
C THR A 62 -11.41 27.34 6.98
N GLU A 63 -11.07 28.04 5.90
CA GLU A 63 -11.66 27.83 4.59
C GLU A 63 -11.16 26.52 3.95
N CYS A 64 -9.88 26.20 4.14
CA CYS A 64 -9.30 24.93 3.71
C CYS A 64 -9.91 23.75 4.48
N GLU A 65 -10.12 23.89 5.79
CA GLU A 65 -10.76 22.84 6.61
C GLU A 65 -12.23 22.65 6.22
N LYS A 66 -12.98 23.74 5.99
CA LYS A 66 -14.36 23.65 5.47
C LYS A 66 -14.40 23.00 4.10
N SER A 67 -13.45 23.32 3.21
CA SER A 67 -13.35 22.70 1.89
C SER A 67 -13.00 21.22 1.96
N ARG A 68 -12.16 20.79 2.91
CA ARG A 68 -11.84 19.38 3.14
C ARG A 68 -13.02 18.60 3.70
N ILE A 69 -13.74 19.17 4.66
CA ILE A 69 -14.96 18.57 5.21
C ILE A 69 -16.05 18.48 4.13
N GLN A 70 -16.19 19.50 3.28
CA GLN A 70 -17.13 19.46 2.17
C GLN A 70 -16.72 18.42 1.11
N ALA A 71 -15.43 18.33 0.78
CA ALA A 71 -14.94 17.29 -0.13
C ALA A 71 -15.16 15.89 0.43
N ALA A 72 -14.94 15.68 1.73
CA ALA A 72 -15.23 14.41 2.40
C ALA A 72 -16.73 14.09 2.42
N LYS A 73 -17.60 15.08 2.63
CA LYS A 73 -19.06 14.91 2.54
C LYS A 73 -19.53 14.63 1.11
N ASP A 74 -18.94 15.29 0.12
CA ASP A 74 -19.24 15.08 -1.30
C ASP A 74 -18.73 13.71 -1.78
N GLU A 75 -17.61 13.22 -1.24
CA GLU A 75 -17.13 11.85 -1.44
C GLU A 75 -18.07 10.84 -0.77
N LEU A 76 -18.51 11.09 0.46
CA LEU A 76 -19.50 10.24 1.16
C LEU A 76 -20.85 10.22 0.43
N GLU A 77 -21.32 11.35 -0.08
CA GLU A 77 -22.54 11.44 -0.89
C GLU A 77 -22.38 10.80 -2.27
N LYS A 78 -21.18 10.80 -2.86
CA LYS A 78 -20.90 10.09 -4.11
C LYS A 78 -20.85 8.59 -3.91
N GLU A 79 -20.26 8.13 -2.80
CA GLU A 79 -20.29 6.72 -2.40
C GLU A 79 -21.75 6.27 -2.18
N GLN A 80 -22.55 7.06 -1.47
CA GLN A 80 -23.98 6.80 -1.25
C GLN A 80 -24.84 6.90 -2.53
N LYS A 81 -24.53 7.80 -3.46
CA LYS A 81 -25.23 7.90 -4.76
C LYS A 81 -24.80 6.83 -5.76
N SER A 82 -23.58 6.27 -5.63
CA SER A 82 -23.09 5.19 -6.47
C SER A 82 -23.71 3.83 -6.12
N SER A 83 -24.17 3.65 -4.86
CA SER A 83 -24.86 2.44 -4.43
C SER A 83 -26.33 2.34 -4.86
N ASP A 84 -26.94 3.45 -5.31
CA ASP A 84 -28.34 3.47 -5.79
C ASP A 84 -28.46 3.09 -7.28
N GLU A 85 -27.36 2.75 -7.95
CA GLU A 85 -27.32 2.41 -9.38
C GLU A 85 -27.42 0.88 -9.57
N TYR A 86 -28.64 0.41 -9.90
CA TYR A 86 -29.07 -0.97 -10.20
C TYR A 86 -28.80 -2.02 -9.11
N VAL A 87 -29.65 -2.07 -8.08
CA VAL A 87 -29.78 -3.28 -7.26
C VAL A 87 -30.27 -4.42 -8.15
N THR A 88 -29.37 -5.34 -8.51
CA THR A 88 -29.72 -6.52 -9.28
C THR A 88 -30.43 -7.53 -8.39
N VAL A 89 -31.74 -7.67 -8.61
CA VAL A 89 -32.60 -8.62 -7.89
C VAL A 89 -32.94 -9.79 -8.81
N ASP A 90 -32.75 -11.01 -8.33
CA ASP A 90 -33.15 -12.22 -9.06
C ASP A 90 -34.67 -12.47 -8.97
N ASN A 91 -35.16 -13.43 -9.75
CA ASN A 91 -36.59 -13.80 -9.76
C ASN A 91 -37.08 -14.38 -8.42
N GLU A 92 -36.18 -14.81 -7.55
CA GLU A 92 -36.47 -15.34 -6.21
C GLU A 92 -36.45 -14.24 -5.14
N GLY A 93 -36.14 -12.98 -5.49
CA GLY A 93 -36.04 -11.86 -4.57
C GLY A 93 -34.72 -11.77 -3.81
N PHE A 94 -33.66 -12.38 -4.32
CA PHE A 94 -32.29 -12.16 -3.82
C PHE A 94 -31.67 -10.95 -4.49
N GLU A 95 -31.03 -10.12 -3.69
CA GLU A 95 -30.29 -8.93 -4.10
C GLU A 95 -28.80 -9.25 -4.13
N ASP A 96 -28.11 -8.93 -5.22
CA ASP A 96 -26.65 -9.01 -5.28
C ASP A 96 -26.03 -7.84 -4.53
N ILE A 97 -25.50 -8.11 -3.34
CA ILE A 97 -25.03 -7.06 -2.43
C ILE A 97 -23.63 -6.56 -2.77
N LEU A 98 -22.92 -7.22 -3.69
CA LEU A 98 -21.59 -6.80 -4.17
C LEU A 98 -21.59 -6.35 -5.63
N GLY A 99 -22.68 -6.59 -6.37
CA GLY A 99 -22.81 -6.30 -7.81
C GLY A 99 -21.97 -7.20 -8.73
N GLY A 100 -21.24 -8.17 -8.16
CA GLY A 100 -20.35 -9.08 -8.87
C GLY A 100 -20.92 -10.47 -9.12
N GLY A 101 -22.13 -10.74 -8.64
CA GLY A 101 -22.80 -12.05 -8.69
C GLY A 101 -22.26 -13.07 -7.68
N ASP A 102 -21.33 -12.68 -6.81
CA ASP A 102 -20.65 -13.60 -5.90
C ASP A 102 -21.38 -13.80 -4.55
N LEU A 103 -22.16 -12.81 -4.10
CA LEU A 103 -22.82 -12.82 -2.81
C LEU A 103 -24.18 -12.16 -2.90
N TRP A 104 -25.22 -12.94 -2.60
CA TRP A 104 -26.61 -12.54 -2.73
C TRP A 104 -27.30 -12.64 -1.38
N LYS A 105 -28.20 -11.70 -1.07
CA LYS A 105 -28.95 -11.64 0.19
C LYS A 105 -30.44 -11.53 -0.10
N LYS A 106 -31.26 -12.22 0.68
CA LYS A 106 -32.72 -12.06 0.71
C LYS A 106 -33.19 -11.91 2.13
N THR A 107 -33.82 -10.79 2.45
CA THR A 107 -34.44 -10.58 3.78
C THR A 107 -35.73 -11.41 3.89
N ILE A 108 -35.84 -12.19 4.95
CA ILE A 108 -37.02 -13.03 5.27
C ILE A 108 -37.89 -12.36 6.33
N LYS A 109 -37.25 -11.74 7.32
CA LYS A 109 -37.90 -10.97 8.37
C LYS A 109 -37.12 -9.68 8.57
N GLU A 110 -37.79 -8.55 8.48
CA GLU A 110 -37.20 -7.24 8.74
C GLU A 110 -36.82 -7.08 10.21
N GLY A 111 -35.65 -6.48 10.44
CA GLY A 111 -35.22 -6.01 11.74
C GLY A 111 -35.65 -4.57 12.02
N SER A 112 -35.19 -4.01 13.13
CA SER A 112 -35.44 -2.62 13.47
C SER A 112 -34.27 -2.02 14.26
N GLY A 113 -34.05 -0.72 14.12
CA GLY A 113 -32.98 0.00 14.80
C GLY A 113 -31.93 0.51 13.82
N GLU A 114 -30.70 0.63 14.29
CA GLU A 114 -29.56 1.07 13.49
C GLU A 114 -28.71 -0.12 13.06
N ARG A 115 -28.02 0.01 11.92
CA ARG A 115 -27.05 -1.00 11.46
C ARG A 115 -25.83 -1.04 12.38
N GLY A 116 -25.18 -2.19 12.43
CA GLY A 116 -23.94 -2.36 13.17
C GLY A 116 -22.82 -1.49 12.63
N ALA A 117 -22.10 -0.82 13.54
CA ALA A 117 -20.94 0.00 13.20
C ALA A 117 -19.65 -0.84 13.20
N ALA A 118 -18.61 -0.34 12.52
CA ALA A 118 -17.27 -0.92 12.60
C ALA A 118 -16.78 -0.98 14.06
N SER A 119 -16.11 -2.08 14.39
CA SER A 119 -15.71 -2.44 15.75
C SER A 119 -16.83 -2.67 16.75
N GLN A 120 -18.08 -2.85 16.34
CA GLN A 120 -19.16 -3.27 17.23
C GLN A 120 -19.27 -4.80 17.27
N TRP A 121 -19.50 -5.37 18.44
CA TRP A 121 -19.81 -6.80 18.59
C TRP A 121 -21.18 -7.11 17.98
N ALA A 122 -21.26 -8.16 17.17
CA ALA A 122 -22.48 -8.72 16.63
C ALA A 122 -22.68 -10.15 17.16
N GLU A 123 -23.91 -10.48 17.51
CA GLU A 123 -24.34 -11.82 17.88
C GLU A 123 -25.30 -12.32 16.80
N ILE A 124 -25.00 -13.48 16.23
CA ILE A 124 -25.80 -14.07 15.16
C ILE A 124 -26.13 -15.52 15.45
N ARG A 125 -27.27 -15.96 14.91
CA ARG A 125 -27.58 -17.38 14.76
C ARG A 125 -27.51 -17.75 13.29
N VAL A 126 -26.76 -18.81 12.98
CA VAL A 126 -26.56 -19.25 11.61
C VAL A 126 -26.98 -20.70 11.45
N LYS A 127 -27.67 -20.99 10.35
CA LYS A 127 -28.00 -22.35 9.91
C LYS A 127 -27.50 -22.58 8.50
N ASP A 128 -26.75 -23.65 8.28
CA ASP A 128 -26.38 -24.09 6.95
C ASP A 128 -27.61 -24.72 6.27
N LEU A 129 -28.02 -24.17 5.12
CA LEU A 129 -29.16 -24.67 4.36
C LEU A 129 -28.75 -25.72 3.32
N ASN A 130 -27.46 -25.93 3.10
CA ASN A 130 -26.95 -27.00 2.24
C ASN A 130 -26.90 -28.35 2.96
N ASP A 131 -26.76 -28.35 4.29
CA ASP A 131 -26.84 -29.56 5.11
C ASP A 131 -28.18 -29.61 5.88
N PRO A 132 -29.11 -30.51 5.51
CA PRO A 132 -30.40 -30.65 6.19
C PRO A 132 -30.29 -30.99 7.68
N ASN A 133 -29.16 -31.56 8.11
CA ASN A 133 -28.91 -31.93 9.50
C ASN A 133 -28.08 -30.87 10.25
N SER A 134 -27.81 -29.72 9.64
CA SER A 134 -27.07 -28.64 10.29
C SER A 134 -27.83 -28.09 11.49
N ASP A 135 -27.15 -28.11 12.64
CA ASP A 135 -27.60 -27.44 13.85
C ASP A 135 -27.43 -25.92 13.74
N VAL A 136 -28.29 -25.18 14.45
CA VAL A 136 -28.15 -23.72 14.55
C VAL A 136 -26.93 -23.40 15.41
N THR A 137 -26.00 -22.65 14.85
CA THR A 137 -24.77 -22.20 15.53
C THR A 137 -24.93 -20.75 15.97
N GLU A 138 -24.66 -20.47 17.24
CA GLU A 138 -24.59 -19.10 17.75
C GLU A 138 -23.15 -18.62 17.71
N VAL A 139 -22.92 -17.45 17.12
CA VAL A 139 -21.58 -16.89 16.93
C VAL A 139 -21.57 -15.42 17.34
N GLN A 140 -20.53 -15.03 18.06
CA GLN A 140 -20.28 -13.65 18.44
C GLN A 140 -18.93 -13.19 17.86
N PHE A 141 -18.91 -12.04 17.20
CA PHE A 141 -17.72 -11.51 16.55
C PHE A 141 -17.81 -9.99 16.37
N PRO A 142 -16.68 -9.26 16.30
CA PRO A 142 -16.72 -7.84 16.04
C PRO A 142 -16.68 -7.54 14.53
N LEU A 143 -17.49 -6.56 14.12
CA LEU A 143 -17.56 -6.11 12.73
C LEU A 143 -16.31 -5.32 12.33
N GLY A 144 -15.83 -5.52 11.11
CA GLY A 144 -14.68 -4.83 10.51
C GLY A 144 -13.32 -5.50 10.74
N TYR A 145 -13.30 -6.70 11.33
CA TYR A 145 -12.09 -7.43 11.70
C TYR A 145 -11.85 -8.71 10.90
N HIS A 146 -12.75 -9.09 9.98
CA HIS A 146 -12.64 -10.35 9.23
C HIS A 146 -12.52 -11.57 10.17
N TYR A 147 -13.20 -11.51 11.31
CA TYR A 147 -13.07 -12.51 12.37
C TYR A 147 -13.73 -13.83 11.93
N ILE A 148 -14.85 -13.73 11.20
CA ILE A 148 -15.65 -14.85 10.69
C ILE A 148 -15.70 -14.86 9.16
N LEU A 149 -16.45 -15.81 8.57
CA LEU A 149 -16.57 -15.94 7.12
C LEU A 149 -16.98 -14.59 6.49
N ASP A 150 -16.29 -14.19 5.43
CA ASP A 150 -16.50 -12.88 4.80
C ASP A 150 -17.95 -12.70 4.35
N ALA A 151 -18.56 -13.76 3.81
CA ALA A 151 -19.97 -13.73 3.40
C ALA A 151 -20.91 -13.42 4.57
N TRP A 152 -20.64 -13.94 5.76
CA TRP A 152 -21.46 -13.73 6.95
C TRP A 152 -21.28 -12.30 7.47
N GLU A 153 -20.04 -11.84 7.60
CA GLU A 153 -19.75 -10.48 8.08
C GLU A 153 -20.32 -9.40 7.16
N LEU A 154 -20.12 -9.53 5.84
CA LEU A 154 -20.67 -8.61 4.84
C LEU A 154 -22.20 -8.58 4.86
N ALA A 155 -22.85 -9.74 5.03
CA ALA A 155 -24.30 -9.79 5.16
C ALA A 155 -24.79 -9.09 6.42
N VAL A 156 -24.15 -9.36 7.57
CA VAL A 156 -24.52 -8.80 8.88
C VAL A 156 -24.35 -7.28 8.92
N GLN A 157 -23.35 -6.72 8.22
CA GLN A 157 -23.19 -5.26 8.09
C GLN A 157 -24.38 -4.58 7.41
N LEU A 158 -25.15 -5.31 6.60
CA LEU A 158 -26.35 -4.81 5.93
C LEU A 158 -27.64 -5.07 6.70
N MET A 159 -27.58 -5.85 7.78
CA MET A 159 -28.74 -6.25 8.58
C MET A 159 -29.07 -5.25 9.68
N LEU A 160 -30.35 -5.24 10.08
CA LEU A 160 -30.83 -4.59 11.30
C LEU A 160 -31.02 -5.62 12.43
N PRO A 161 -30.92 -5.21 13.71
CA PRO A 161 -31.20 -6.09 14.84
C PRO A 161 -32.58 -6.77 14.74
N GLY A 162 -32.62 -8.08 14.97
CA GLY A 162 -33.80 -8.93 14.85
C GLY A 162 -34.15 -9.37 13.43
N GLU A 163 -33.38 -8.94 12.43
CA GLU A 163 -33.53 -9.33 11.02
C GLU A 163 -33.10 -10.80 10.81
N ILE A 164 -33.83 -11.48 9.93
CA ILE A 164 -33.46 -12.81 9.43
C ILE A 164 -33.31 -12.70 7.92
N CYS A 165 -32.17 -13.13 7.39
CA CYS A 165 -31.93 -13.19 5.96
C CYS A 165 -31.40 -14.56 5.53
N ILE A 166 -31.54 -14.85 4.24
CA ILE A 166 -30.85 -15.96 3.59
C ILE A 166 -29.80 -15.37 2.67
N ILE A 167 -28.58 -15.91 2.73
CA ILE A 167 -27.51 -15.57 1.80
C ILE A 167 -27.19 -16.74 0.88
N LYS A 168 -26.79 -16.44 -0.35
CA LYS A 168 -26.16 -17.37 -1.29
C LYS A 168 -24.77 -16.83 -1.63
N SER A 169 -23.74 -17.65 -1.52
CA SER A 169 -22.35 -17.24 -1.71
C SER A 169 -21.60 -18.20 -2.61
N THR A 170 -20.69 -17.67 -3.41
CA THR A 170 -19.63 -18.47 -4.03
C THR A 170 -18.60 -18.92 -2.99
N PRO A 171 -17.82 -19.97 -3.26
CA PRO A 171 -16.75 -20.44 -2.36
C PRO A 171 -15.76 -19.34 -1.96
N ARG A 172 -15.53 -18.36 -2.84
CA ARG A 172 -14.64 -17.22 -2.64
C ARG A 172 -14.78 -16.51 -1.29
N PHE A 173 -16.00 -16.38 -0.77
CA PHE A 173 -16.29 -15.66 0.49
C PHE A 173 -16.50 -16.59 1.70
N ILE A 174 -16.34 -17.90 1.52
CA ILE A 174 -16.48 -18.93 2.57
C ILE A 174 -15.12 -19.60 2.82
N ASP A 175 -14.70 -20.46 1.91
CA ASP A 175 -13.42 -21.19 1.98
C ASP A 175 -12.33 -20.57 1.09
N GLY A 176 -12.70 -19.53 0.34
CA GLY A 176 -11.90 -18.78 -0.59
C GLY A 176 -11.31 -19.57 -1.76
N SER A 177 -11.90 -20.69 -2.15
CA SER A 177 -11.65 -21.29 -3.45
C SER A 177 -12.10 -20.33 -4.56
N LEU A 178 -11.26 -20.21 -5.60
CA LEU A 178 -11.54 -19.41 -6.80
C LEU A 178 -11.98 -20.30 -7.97
N ASP A 179 -12.13 -21.61 -7.75
CA ASP A 179 -12.31 -22.60 -8.81
C ASP A 179 -13.75 -22.64 -9.33
N SER A 180 -14.70 -22.14 -8.55
CA SER A 180 -16.12 -22.14 -8.88
C SER A 180 -16.75 -20.77 -8.68
N LYS A 181 -17.54 -20.35 -9.67
CA LYS A 181 -18.45 -19.19 -9.59
C LYS A 181 -19.88 -19.62 -9.25
N GLU A 182 -20.08 -20.88 -8.90
CA GLU A 182 -21.40 -21.36 -8.49
C GLU A 182 -21.71 -20.87 -7.09
N LEU A 183 -22.96 -20.46 -6.87
CA LEU A 183 -23.49 -20.10 -5.57
C LEU A 183 -23.77 -21.36 -4.73
N SER A 184 -22.69 -22.07 -4.40
CA SER A 184 -22.75 -23.38 -3.78
C SER A 184 -23.06 -23.34 -2.29
N TYR A 185 -22.94 -22.18 -1.64
CA TYR A 185 -23.18 -22.04 -0.20
C TYR A 185 -24.43 -21.22 0.09
N LYS A 186 -25.27 -21.70 1.00
CA LYS A 186 -26.52 -21.05 1.38
C LYS A 186 -26.70 -21.11 2.89
N TYR A 187 -26.84 -19.95 3.51
CA TYR A 187 -27.00 -19.82 4.97
C TYR A 187 -28.25 -19.01 5.31
N GLU A 188 -28.95 -19.41 6.36
CA GLU A 188 -29.92 -18.56 7.05
C GLU A 188 -29.20 -17.91 8.23
N ILE A 189 -29.27 -16.57 8.31
CA ILE A 189 -28.59 -15.77 9.33
C ILE A 189 -29.64 -14.89 10.02
N GLU A 190 -29.70 -14.98 11.34
CA GLU A 190 -30.44 -14.08 12.22
C GLU A 190 -29.45 -13.19 12.97
N LEU A 191 -29.58 -11.87 12.86
CA LEU A 191 -28.86 -10.92 13.69
C LEU A 191 -29.63 -10.74 15.00
N THR A 192 -29.23 -11.45 16.05
CA THR A 192 -29.97 -11.46 17.32
C THR A 192 -29.72 -10.19 18.11
N ASN A 193 -28.48 -9.70 18.15
CA ASN A 193 -28.10 -8.56 18.97
C ASN A 193 -26.87 -7.82 18.41
N LEU A 194 -26.81 -6.52 18.65
CA LEU A 194 -25.62 -5.70 18.48
C LEU A 194 -25.14 -5.24 19.86
N GLY A 195 -23.93 -5.64 20.22
CA GLY A 195 -23.30 -5.38 21.50
C GLY A 195 -22.57 -4.04 21.56
N LYS A 196 -21.63 -3.96 22.51
CA LYS A 196 -20.76 -2.79 22.68
C LYS A 196 -19.68 -2.75 21.60
N PHE A 197 -19.03 -1.61 21.48
CA PHE A 197 -17.78 -1.51 20.72
C PHE A 197 -16.69 -2.35 21.39
N VAL A 198 -15.80 -2.89 20.56
CA VAL A 198 -14.57 -3.53 21.02
C VAL A 198 -13.76 -2.48 21.73
N ASP A 199 -13.46 -2.78 22.99
CA ASP A 199 -12.55 -2.01 23.81
C ASP A 199 -11.46 -2.97 24.26
N PHE A 200 -10.28 -2.86 23.65
CA PHE A 200 -9.15 -3.75 23.94
C PHE A 200 -8.56 -3.48 25.34
N ASP A 201 -8.84 -2.31 25.93
CA ASP A 201 -8.41 -1.99 27.30
C ASP A 201 -9.29 -2.73 28.33
N ASP A 202 -10.54 -3.03 27.98
CA ASP A 202 -11.48 -3.82 28.81
C ASP A 202 -11.33 -5.34 28.61
N MET A 203 -10.60 -5.79 27.59
CA MET A 203 -10.37 -7.22 27.32
C MET A 203 -9.24 -7.77 28.19
N SER A 204 -9.40 -9.00 28.69
CA SER A 204 -8.30 -9.71 29.36
C SER A 204 -7.14 -9.98 28.40
N GLU A 205 -5.93 -10.14 28.95
CA GLU A 205 -4.73 -10.48 28.16
C GLU A 205 -4.96 -11.75 27.33
N GLU A 206 -5.59 -12.77 27.91
CA GLU A 206 -5.88 -14.03 27.23
C GLU A 206 -6.84 -13.85 26.06
N GLN A 207 -7.90 -13.05 26.24
CA GLN A 207 -8.87 -12.75 25.17
C GLN A 207 -8.23 -11.95 24.04
N THR A 208 -7.38 -10.97 24.37
CA THR A 208 -6.65 -10.18 23.38
C THR A 208 -5.67 -11.06 22.60
N ILE A 209 -4.95 -11.96 23.28
CA ILE A 209 -4.06 -12.93 22.63
C ILE A 209 -4.82 -13.86 21.68
N GLU A 210 -5.98 -14.38 22.08
CA GLU A 210 -6.82 -15.21 21.23
C GLU A 210 -7.32 -14.45 20.00
N PHE A 211 -7.77 -13.21 20.20
CA PHE A 211 -8.20 -12.32 19.12
C PHE A 211 -7.09 -12.10 18.08
N LEU A 212 -5.88 -11.79 18.54
CA LEU A 212 -4.72 -11.58 17.68
C LEU A 212 -4.30 -12.85 16.92
N LYS A 213 -4.41 -14.02 17.55
CA LYS A 213 -4.15 -15.32 16.87
C LYS A 213 -5.14 -15.54 15.73
N ILE A 214 -6.42 -15.20 15.94
CA ILE A 214 -7.45 -15.30 14.91
C ILE A 214 -7.14 -14.35 13.75
N LEU A 215 -6.80 -13.08 14.03
CA LEU A 215 -6.39 -12.13 13.00
C LEU A 215 -5.14 -12.59 12.23
N ASN A 216 -4.16 -13.18 12.92
CA ASN A 216 -2.96 -13.71 12.26
C ASN A 216 -3.32 -14.87 11.31
N ASN A 217 -4.16 -15.81 11.75
CA ASN A 217 -4.65 -16.90 10.91
C ASN A 217 -5.45 -16.39 9.71
N ARG A 218 -6.20 -15.30 9.90
CA ARG A 218 -6.91 -14.61 8.82
C ARG A 218 -5.95 -13.96 7.83
N GLY A 219 -4.88 -13.33 8.30
CA GLY A 219 -3.79 -12.86 7.45
C GLY A 219 -3.23 -13.98 6.56
N ASP A 220 -2.95 -15.14 7.14
CA ASP A 220 -2.47 -16.32 6.40
C ASP A 220 -3.51 -16.83 5.38
N TYR A 221 -4.80 -16.80 5.74
CA TYR A 221 -5.91 -17.10 4.85
C TYR A 221 -5.89 -16.20 3.61
N TYR A 222 -5.79 -14.87 3.74
CA TYR A 222 -5.72 -13.98 2.57
C TYR A 222 -4.40 -14.13 1.80
N PHE A 223 -3.29 -14.34 2.52
CA PHE A 223 -1.98 -14.48 1.91
C PHE A 223 -1.89 -15.72 1.00
N ALA A 224 -2.46 -16.85 1.44
CA ALA A 224 -2.50 -18.09 0.66
C ALA A 224 -3.24 -17.93 -0.68
N ARG A 225 -4.04 -16.87 -0.84
CA ARG A 225 -4.81 -16.53 -2.05
C ARG A 225 -4.20 -15.41 -2.87
N GLU A 226 -2.94 -15.09 -2.59
CA GLU A 226 -2.22 -14.01 -3.25
C GLU A 226 -2.84 -12.62 -3.02
N MET A 227 -3.78 -12.48 -2.07
CA MET A 227 -4.34 -11.19 -1.63
C MET A 227 -3.44 -10.55 -0.57
N ILE A 228 -2.21 -10.24 -0.99
CA ILE A 228 -1.13 -9.85 -0.08
C ILE A 228 -1.44 -8.52 0.62
N GLU A 229 -2.06 -7.56 -0.07
CA GLU A 229 -2.43 -6.27 0.49
C GLU A 229 -3.48 -6.40 1.60
N HIS A 230 -4.47 -7.29 1.42
CA HIS A 230 -5.51 -7.55 2.43
C HIS A 230 -4.91 -8.25 3.65
N ALA A 231 -4.04 -9.25 3.43
CA ALA A 231 -3.30 -9.91 4.50
C ALA A 231 -2.46 -8.91 5.32
N LEU A 232 -1.81 -7.97 4.64
CA LEU A 232 -1.02 -6.91 5.28
C LEU A 232 -1.89 -5.94 6.06
N GLN A 233 -3.03 -5.49 5.53
CA GLN A 233 -3.95 -4.61 6.25
C GLN A 233 -4.44 -5.24 7.56
N LEU A 234 -4.79 -6.52 7.55
CA LEU A 234 -5.17 -7.26 8.74
C LEU A 234 -4.03 -7.38 9.74
N ASN A 235 -2.82 -7.65 9.26
CA ASN A 235 -1.66 -7.76 10.12
C ASN A 235 -1.33 -6.40 10.80
N ILE A 236 -1.42 -5.29 10.07
CA ILE A 236 -1.26 -3.94 10.62
C ILE A 236 -2.33 -3.66 11.67
N LYS A 237 -3.62 -3.94 11.38
CA LYS A 237 -4.70 -3.82 12.37
C LYS A 237 -4.40 -4.65 13.63
N ALA A 238 -3.88 -5.87 13.48
CA ALA A 238 -3.50 -6.71 14.62
C ALA A 238 -2.34 -6.12 15.42
N LEU A 239 -1.34 -5.52 14.76
CA LEU A 239 -0.22 -4.85 15.44
C LEU A 239 -0.69 -3.58 16.18
N ASP A 240 -1.65 -2.83 15.63
CA ASP A 240 -2.21 -1.63 16.24
C ASP A 240 -3.00 -1.93 17.54
N ILE A 241 -3.52 -3.15 17.69
CA ILE A 241 -4.18 -3.62 18.91
C ILE A 241 -3.17 -3.84 20.05
N ILE A 242 -1.91 -4.14 19.72
CA ILE A 242 -0.88 -4.40 20.73
C ILE A 242 -0.41 -3.05 21.29
N THR A 243 -1.01 -2.64 22.41
CA THR A 243 -0.67 -1.40 23.12
C THR A 243 0.62 -1.54 23.93
N LYS A 244 1.16 -0.41 24.41
CA LYS A 244 2.40 -0.39 25.22
C LYS A 244 2.20 -1.06 26.57
N GLU A 245 1.00 -0.93 27.14
CA GLU A 245 0.61 -1.54 28.40
C GLU A 245 0.64 -3.08 28.32
N LEU A 246 0.45 -3.62 27.11
CA LEU A 246 0.47 -5.05 26.83
C LEU A 246 1.87 -5.59 26.48
N GLU A 247 2.88 -4.73 26.27
CA GLU A 247 4.22 -5.18 25.83
C GLU A 247 4.95 -6.03 26.89
N ASP A 248 4.66 -5.90 28.18
CA ASP A 248 5.33 -6.69 29.22
C ASP A 248 4.87 -8.16 29.29
N ALA A 249 3.79 -8.51 28.57
CA ALA A 249 3.24 -9.85 28.47
C ALA A 249 4.13 -10.78 27.63
N LYS A 250 4.78 -11.75 28.27
CA LYS A 250 5.66 -12.72 27.58
C LYS A 250 4.94 -13.53 26.51
N GLU A 251 3.69 -13.92 26.74
CA GLU A 251 2.93 -14.68 25.73
C GLU A 251 2.57 -13.80 24.52
N LEU A 252 2.34 -12.51 24.75
CA LEU A 252 2.08 -11.55 23.69
C LEU A 252 3.30 -11.30 22.81
N HIS A 253 4.51 -11.30 23.37
CA HIS A 253 5.75 -11.21 22.58
C HIS A 253 5.82 -12.28 21.49
N GLY A 254 5.40 -13.51 21.77
CA GLY A 254 5.36 -14.58 20.77
C GLY A 254 4.39 -14.28 19.63
N VAL A 255 3.20 -13.78 19.94
CA VAL A 255 2.19 -13.41 18.94
C VAL A 255 2.64 -12.19 18.13
N LYS A 256 3.14 -11.14 18.80
CA LYS A 256 3.70 -9.93 18.17
C LYS A 256 4.83 -10.28 17.20
N LEU A 257 5.76 -11.14 17.62
CA LEU A 257 6.87 -11.59 16.78
C LEU A 257 6.36 -12.33 15.54
N ASN A 258 5.36 -13.20 15.67
CA ASN A 258 4.76 -13.89 14.53
C ASN A 258 4.09 -12.91 13.55
N LEU A 259 3.32 -11.94 14.07
CA LEU A 259 2.71 -10.89 13.24
C LEU A 259 3.78 -10.10 12.46
N LEU A 260 4.85 -9.67 13.13
CA LEU A 260 5.97 -8.95 12.50
C LEU A 260 6.70 -9.78 11.44
N ILE A 261 6.89 -11.08 11.68
CA ILE A 261 7.46 -12.01 10.69
C ILE A 261 6.56 -12.09 9.45
N SER A 262 5.25 -12.22 9.63
CA SER A 262 4.26 -12.25 8.54
C SER A 262 4.24 -10.93 7.78
N ALA A 263 4.19 -9.78 8.46
CA ALA A 263 4.27 -8.46 7.85
C ALA A 263 5.55 -8.27 7.02
N ALA A 264 6.72 -8.67 7.56
CA ALA A 264 7.99 -8.63 6.83
C ALA A 264 7.94 -9.48 5.56
N HIS A 265 7.26 -10.63 5.61
CA HIS A 265 7.04 -11.46 4.44
C HIS A 265 6.15 -10.77 3.39
N TYR A 266 5.04 -10.17 3.81
CA TYR A 266 4.11 -9.49 2.93
C TYR A 266 4.75 -8.25 2.28
N TYR A 267 5.45 -7.41 3.04
CA TYR A 267 6.19 -6.27 2.48
C TYR A 267 7.26 -6.68 1.48
N TRP A 268 7.91 -7.83 1.68
CA TRP A 268 8.89 -8.34 0.72
C TRP A 268 8.22 -8.73 -0.59
N LYS A 269 7.06 -9.40 -0.53
CA LYS A 269 6.27 -9.74 -1.72
C LYS A 269 5.83 -8.48 -2.48
N LEU A 270 5.44 -7.45 -1.75
CA LEU A 270 5.07 -6.13 -2.29
C LEU A 270 6.30 -5.27 -2.71
N LYS A 271 7.52 -5.78 -2.52
CA LYS A 271 8.79 -5.07 -2.77
C LYS A 271 8.89 -3.72 -2.05
N ASN A 272 8.16 -3.54 -0.94
CA ASN A 272 8.24 -2.34 -0.11
C ASN A 272 9.37 -2.50 0.91
N ALA A 273 10.59 -2.17 0.48
CA ALA A 273 11.78 -2.37 1.29
C ALA A 273 11.85 -1.48 2.54
N ASN A 274 11.25 -0.29 2.49
CA ASN A 274 11.34 0.68 3.60
C ASN A 274 10.54 0.20 4.81
N GLU A 275 9.26 -0.10 4.60
CA GLU A 275 8.40 -0.61 5.68
C GLU A 275 8.83 -2.01 6.11
N GLY A 276 9.22 -2.88 5.17
CA GLY A 276 9.76 -4.20 5.46
C GLY A 276 10.96 -4.18 6.41
N MET A 277 11.89 -3.24 6.22
CA MET A 277 13.04 -3.09 7.12
C MET A 277 12.67 -2.52 8.50
N ARG A 278 11.60 -1.71 8.59
CA ARG A 278 11.09 -1.23 9.89
C ARG A 278 10.55 -2.38 10.72
N VAL A 279 9.63 -3.18 10.17
CA VAL A 279 9.04 -4.31 10.90
C VAL A 279 10.08 -5.38 11.26
N ILE A 280 11.11 -5.57 10.42
CA ILE A 280 12.22 -6.47 10.76
C ILE A 280 13.01 -5.96 11.95
N ARG A 281 13.34 -4.66 12.00
CA ARG A 281 14.03 -4.08 13.16
C ARG A 281 13.20 -4.29 14.42
N ASP A 282 11.91 -3.93 14.37
CA ASP A 282 11.01 -4.03 15.52
C ASP A 282 10.88 -5.49 16.00
N GLY A 283 10.88 -6.47 15.08
CA GLY A 283 10.87 -7.89 15.43
C GLY A 283 12.20 -8.41 15.99
N LEU A 284 13.34 -7.90 15.50
CA LEU A 284 14.67 -8.25 16.00
C LEU A 284 14.98 -7.60 17.36
N GLU A 285 14.25 -6.56 17.76
CA GLU A 285 14.28 -6.04 19.14
C GLU A 285 13.69 -7.05 20.13
N ILE A 286 12.68 -7.82 19.70
CA ILE A 286 12.07 -8.91 20.49
C ILE A 286 12.96 -10.15 20.50
N ASP A 287 13.41 -10.60 19.32
CA ASP A 287 14.29 -11.76 19.16
C ASP A 287 15.46 -11.45 18.18
N PRO A 288 16.62 -11.02 18.70
CA PRO A 288 17.78 -10.65 17.87
C PRO A 288 18.40 -11.80 17.06
N ALA A 289 18.06 -13.05 17.40
CA ALA A 289 18.57 -14.26 16.77
C ALA A 289 17.52 -14.93 15.85
N ASN A 290 16.38 -14.28 15.61
CA ASN A 290 15.29 -14.85 14.82
C ASN A 290 15.72 -15.16 13.38
N GLU A 291 15.73 -16.44 13.01
CA GLU A 291 16.19 -16.89 11.69
C GLU A 291 15.36 -16.30 10.54
N LYS A 292 14.04 -16.21 10.72
CA LYS A 292 13.09 -15.80 9.67
C LYS A 292 13.27 -14.32 9.37
N LEU A 293 13.38 -13.48 10.39
CA LEU A 293 13.60 -12.05 10.24
C LEU A 293 14.99 -11.74 9.68
N LEU A 294 16.05 -12.40 10.16
CA LEU A 294 17.40 -12.23 9.62
C LEU A 294 17.47 -12.63 8.14
N TYR A 295 16.87 -13.77 7.77
CA TYR A 295 16.81 -14.19 6.37
C TYR A 295 16.00 -13.19 5.53
N LYS A 296 14.91 -12.64 6.08
CA LYS A 296 14.14 -11.61 5.38
C LYS A 296 14.90 -10.30 5.23
N GLN A 297 15.71 -9.94 6.22
CA GLN A 297 16.58 -8.78 6.20
C GLN A 297 17.61 -8.89 5.06
N SER A 298 18.24 -10.06 4.87
CA SER A 298 19.15 -10.26 3.74
C SER A 298 18.43 -10.13 2.40
N GLN A 299 17.19 -10.63 2.29
CA GLN A 299 16.40 -10.48 1.07
C GLN A 299 16.06 -9.02 0.74
N PHE A 300 15.80 -8.18 1.76
CA PHE A 300 15.57 -6.74 1.55
C PHE A 300 16.86 -6.00 1.17
N HIS A 301 18.00 -6.29 1.81
CA HIS A 301 19.29 -5.73 1.38
C HIS A 301 19.59 -6.11 -0.07
N PHE A 302 19.31 -7.35 -0.46
CA PHE A 302 19.43 -7.78 -1.85
C PHE A 302 18.53 -6.97 -2.78
N LEU A 303 17.26 -6.77 -2.43
CA LEU A 303 16.30 -5.96 -3.19
C LEU A 303 16.80 -4.51 -3.37
N LYS A 304 17.43 -3.93 -2.34
CA LYS A 304 18.04 -2.59 -2.37
C LYS A 304 19.40 -2.54 -3.07
N LYS A 305 19.92 -3.68 -3.56
CA LYS A 305 21.27 -3.84 -4.14
C LYS A 305 22.41 -3.52 -3.15
N GLU A 306 22.12 -3.62 -1.86
CA GLU A 306 23.07 -3.54 -0.74
C GLU A 306 23.71 -4.92 -0.54
N PHE A 307 24.46 -5.37 -1.55
CA PHE A 307 24.91 -6.76 -1.60
C PHE A 307 25.92 -7.11 -0.50
N LYS A 308 26.71 -6.16 -0.02
CA LYS A 308 27.69 -6.41 1.06
C LYS A 308 26.97 -6.73 2.37
N GLU A 309 25.98 -5.93 2.73
CA GLU A 309 25.11 -6.09 3.88
C GLU A 309 24.34 -7.42 3.80
N CYS A 310 23.78 -7.73 2.61
CA CYS A 310 23.15 -9.01 2.34
C CYS A 310 24.10 -10.20 2.61
N THR A 311 25.33 -10.17 2.07
CA THR A 311 26.30 -11.26 2.30
C THR A 311 26.70 -11.38 3.77
N ALA A 312 26.80 -10.27 4.50
CA ALA A 312 27.15 -10.28 5.91
C ALA A 312 26.10 -11.00 6.76
N ILE A 313 24.81 -10.71 6.50
CA ILE A 313 23.68 -11.34 7.20
C ILE A 313 23.58 -12.82 6.86
N LEU A 314 23.69 -13.20 5.58
CA LEU A 314 23.65 -14.60 5.16
C LEU A 314 24.80 -15.42 5.78
N LYS A 315 26.01 -14.86 5.86
CA LYS A 315 27.14 -15.50 6.56
C LYS A 315 26.91 -15.60 8.06
N LYS A 316 26.25 -14.62 8.68
CA LYS A 316 25.83 -14.69 10.09
C LYS A 316 24.86 -15.86 10.31
N LEU A 317 23.87 -16.05 9.45
CA LEU A 317 22.93 -17.19 9.53
C LEU A 317 23.66 -18.53 9.43
N VAL A 318 24.56 -18.69 8.46
CA VAL A 318 25.38 -19.90 8.31
C VAL A 318 26.24 -20.15 9.56
N ALA A 319 26.85 -19.10 10.13
CA ALA A 319 27.65 -19.20 11.35
C ALA A 319 26.80 -19.57 12.60
N MET A 320 25.51 -19.27 12.60
CA MET A 320 24.55 -19.70 13.63
C MET A 320 24.09 -21.16 13.45
N GLY A 321 24.56 -21.85 12.40
CA GLY A 321 24.12 -23.22 12.05
C GLY A 321 22.84 -23.28 11.23
N ILE A 322 22.30 -22.13 10.80
CA ILE A 322 21.10 -22.04 9.95
C ILE A 322 21.56 -22.03 8.50
N GLU A 323 21.87 -23.22 7.98
CA GLU A 323 22.27 -23.42 6.60
C GLU A 323 21.18 -24.14 5.80
N SER A 324 20.87 -23.61 4.62
CA SER A 324 19.94 -24.23 3.68
C SER A 324 20.40 -24.00 2.24
N GLU A 325 19.90 -24.81 1.31
CA GLU A 325 20.20 -24.62 -0.11
C GLU A 325 19.79 -23.21 -0.58
N ALA A 326 18.65 -22.71 -0.10
CA ALA A 326 18.15 -21.37 -0.42
C ALA A 326 19.14 -20.28 0.05
N ILE A 327 19.61 -20.34 1.30
CA ILE A 327 20.60 -19.40 1.85
C ILE A 327 21.90 -19.43 1.04
N ASN A 328 22.39 -20.63 0.71
CA ASN A 328 23.61 -20.79 -0.08
C ASN A 328 23.46 -20.26 -1.51
N GLN A 329 22.29 -20.46 -2.14
CA GLN A 329 22.00 -19.90 -3.45
C GLN A 329 21.92 -18.36 -3.41
N GLU A 330 21.23 -17.78 -2.43
CA GLU A 330 21.18 -16.32 -2.26
C GLU A 330 22.56 -15.73 -1.97
N LEU A 331 23.37 -16.39 -1.14
CA LEU A 331 24.71 -15.94 -0.81
C LEU A 331 25.60 -15.86 -2.07
N ARG A 332 25.56 -16.90 -2.92
CA ARG A 332 26.28 -16.89 -4.20
C ARG A 332 25.85 -15.74 -5.10
N LYS A 333 24.53 -15.48 -5.21
CA LYS A 333 24.00 -14.36 -6.01
C LYS A 333 24.48 -13.02 -5.46
N ALA A 334 24.43 -12.82 -4.14
CA ALA A 334 24.89 -11.60 -3.50
C ALA A 334 26.40 -11.39 -3.68
N GLU A 335 27.23 -12.43 -3.56
CA GLU A 335 28.68 -12.36 -3.79
C GLU A 335 29.04 -12.01 -5.25
N ILE A 336 28.28 -12.51 -6.22
CA ILE A 336 28.40 -12.09 -7.62
C ILE A 336 28.06 -10.60 -7.75
N GLY A 337 26.96 -10.15 -7.15
CA GLY A 337 26.56 -8.74 -7.15
C GLY A 337 27.62 -7.80 -6.56
N VAL A 338 28.30 -8.21 -5.47
CA VAL A 338 29.44 -7.47 -4.90
C VAL A 338 30.59 -7.35 -5.92
N LYS A 339 30.96 -8.44 -6.59
CA LYS A 339 32.04 -8.42 -7.60
C LYS A 339 31.71 -7.49 -8.76
N GLU A 340 30.48 -7.54 -9.26
CA GLU A 340 30.02 -6.68 -10.35
C GLU A 340 30.01 -5.19 -9.97
N GLN A 341 29.58 -4.85 -8.76
CA GLN A 341 29.65 -3.46 -8.26
C GLN A 341 31.10 -2.96 -8.20
N LEU A 342 32.02 -3.78 -7.66
CA LEU A 342 33.43 -3.43 -7.60
C LEU A 342 34.06 -3.27 -9.00
N GLU A 343 33.68 -4.10 -9.97
CA GLU A 343 34.15 -3.96 -11.35
C GLU A 343 33.63 -2.67 -12.00
N LYS A 344 32.35 -2.34 -11.79
CA LYS A 344 31.76 -1.07 -12.26
C LYS A 344 32.45 0.14 -11.63
N GLU A 345 32.68 0.12 -10.31
CA GLU A 345 33.43 1.17 -9.59
C GLU A 345 34.84 1.35 -10.17
N LYS A 346 35.58 0.26 -10.38
CA LYS A 346 36.91 0.29 -11.01
C LYS A 346 36.88 0.90 -12.41
N GLN A 347 35.87 0.56 -13.22
CA GLN A 347 35.72 1.12 -14.56
C GLN A 347 35.41 2.62 -14.53
N VAL A 348 34.52 3.06 -13.62
CA VAL A 348 34.21 4.49 -13.41
C VAL A 348 35.46 5.25 -12.98
N TYR A 349 36.21 4.72 -12.00
CA TYR A 349 37.46 5.32 -11.53
C TYR A 349 38.50 5.45 -12.65
N LYS A 350 38.68 4.41 -13.46
CA LYS A 350 39.58 4.42 -14.63
C LYS A 350 39.16 5.49 -15.66
N ARG A 351 37.86 5.65 -15.92
CA ARG A 351 37.34 6.70 -16.83
C ARG A 351 37.57 8.10 -16.27
N MET A 352 37.33 8.30 -14.97
CA MET A 352 37.52 9.60 -14.31
C MET A 352 38.99 10.04 -14.30
N LEU A 353 39.91 9.15 -13.91
CA LEU A 353 41.35 9.42 -13.97
C LEU A 353 41.86 9.63 -15.41
N GLY A 354 41.36 8.84 -16.36
CA GLY A 354 41.70 9.01 -17.78
C GLY A 354 41.18 10.30 -18.41
N ALA A 355 40.15 10.92 -17.83
CA ALA A 355 39.63 12.23 -18.24
C ALA A 355 40.44 13.39 -17.63
N LEU A 356 40.88 13.26 -16.38
CA LEU A 356 41.74 14.23 -15.69
C LEU A 356 43.16 14.31 -16.28
N GLY A 357 43.63 13.22 -16.90
CA GLY A 357 44.93 13.17 -17.58
C GLY A 357 44.94 13.73 -19.01
N LYS A 358 43.81 14.23 -19.54
CA LYS A 358 43.77 14.86 -20.87
C LYS A 358 43.90 16.38 -20.73
N PRO A 359 44.92 17.02 -21.32
CA PRO A 359 44.99 18.49 -21.35
C PRO A 359 43.75 19.07 -22.05
N PRO A 360 43.36 20.33 -21.75
CA PRO A 360 42.17 20.93 -22.35
C PRO A 360 42.26 20.78 -23.86
N ARG A 361 41.22 20.17 -24.44
CA ARG A 361 41.11 19.88 -25.86
C ARG A 361 41.23 21.22 -26.59
N LYS A 362 42.39 21.51 -27.19
CA LYS A 362 42.52 22.64 -28.12
C LYS A 362 41.38 22.51 -29.11
N GLU A 363 40.58 23.57 -29.24
CA GLU A 363 39.55 23.68 -30.27
C GLU A 363 40.18 23.33 -31.61
N GLN A 364 39.94 22.10 -32.07
CA GLN A 364 40.25 21.73 -33.42
C GLN A 364 39.18 22.40 -34.27
N GLN A 365 39.58 23.54 -34.86
CA GLN A 365 38.92 24.14 -36.01
C GLN A 365 38.40 23.03 -36.91
N GLN A 366 37.08 23.03 -37.11
CA GLN A 366 36.39 22.14 -38.02
C GLN A 366 37.05 22.24 -39.39
N ARG A 367 37.89 21.26 -39.73
CA ARG A 367 38.23 21.01 -41.13
C ARG A 367 37.01 20.37 -41.76
N ASN A 368 36.25 21.19 -42.49
CA ASN A 368 35.19 20.78 -43.38
C ASN A 368 35.71 19.70 -44.34
N ASN A 369 35.43 18.42 -44.04
CA ASN A 369 35.40 17.39 -45.05
C ASN A 369 33.96 17.33 -45.59
N GLY A 370 33.82 17.72 -46.86
CA GLY A 370 32.54 17.82 -47.55
C GLY A 370 31.74 16.52 -47.47
N PHE A 371 30.64 16.59 -46.72
CA PHE A 371 29.67 15.51 -46.59
C PHE A 371 28.62 15.67 -47.70
N ASN A 372 28.57 14.72 -48.64
CA ASN A 372 27.80 14.83 -49.88
C ASN A 372 26.28 14.98 -49.61
N PRO A 373 25.63 16.10 -50.03
CA PRO A 373 24.25 16.42 -49.67
C PRO A 373 23.22 15.40 -50.16
N THR A 374 23.50 14.66 -51.23
CA THR A 374 22.62 13.60 -51.76
C THR A 374 22.43 12.45 -50.79
N LYS A 375 23.46 12.10 -50.00
CA LYS A 375 23.32 11.06 -48.97
C LYS A 375 22.42 11.51 -47.82
N ARG A 376 22.43 12.81 -47.46
CA ARG A 376 21.52 13.34 -46.43
C ARG A 376 20.07 13.27 -46.88
N TYR A 377 19.77 13.66 -48.11
CA TYR A 377 18.40 13.53 -48.63
C TYR A 377 17.94 12.08 -48.72
N LEU A 378 18.84 11.15 -49.07
CA LEU A 378 18.51 9.72 -49.09
C LEU A 378 18.22 9.15 -47.68
N TYR A 379 19.02 9.52 -46.68
CA TYR A 379 18.77 9.12 -45.29
C TYR A 379 17.46 9.74 -44.75
N MET A 380 17.21 11.03 -45.02
CA MET A 380 15.99 11.70 -44.59
C MET A 380 14.74 11.11 -45.28
N ALA A 381 14.80 10.85 -46.58
CA ALA A 381 13.71 10.20 -47.31
C ALA A 381 13.42 8.78 -46.79
N GLY A 382 14.48 8.00 -46.50
CA GLY A 382 14.33 6.68 -45.88
C GLY A 382 13.63 6.73 -44.52
N THR A 383 13.99 7.69 -43.66
CA THR A 383 13.32 7.86 -42.36
C THR A 383 11.85 8.23 -42.50
N VAL A 384 11.51 9.14 -43.43
CA VAL A 384 10.12 9.55 -43.66
C VAL A 384 9.27 8.37 -44.18
N CYS A 385 9.79 7.54 -45.07
CA CYS A 385 9.09 6.34 -45.55
C CYS A 385 8.85 5.33 -44.43
N LEU A 386 9.82 5.11 -43.53
CA LEU A 386 9.65 4.21 -42.39
C LEU A 386 8.56 4.70 -41.43
N PHE A 387 8.51 6.01 -41.15
CA PHE A 387 7.44 6.58 -40.32
C PHE A 387 6.07 6.50 -41.00
N ALA A 388 5.99 6.68 -42.32
CA ALA A 388 4.73 6.53 -43.05
C ALA A 388 4.19 5.09 -43.00
N ILE A 389 5.06 4.09 -43.17
CA ILE A 389 4.69 2.67 -43.05
C ILE A 389 4.23 2.34 -41.63
N LEU A 390 4.98 2.80 -40.61
CA LEU A 390 4.61 2.61 -39.21
C LEU A 390 3.23 3.22 -38.90
N PHE A 391 2.97 4.43 -39.38
CA PHE A 391 1.69 5.11 -39.20
C PHE A 391 0.53 4.36 -39.87
N GLN A 392 0.78 3.78 -41.05
CA GLN A 392 -0.23 3.02 -41.79
C GLN A 392 -0.56 1.68 -41.13
N VAL A 393 0.44 1.02 -40.51
CA VAL A 393 0.26 -0.18 -39.68
C VAL A 393 -0.53 0.16 -38.42
N ILE A 394 -0.16 1.22 -37.69
CA ILE A 394 -0.88 1.67 -36.49
C ILE A 394 -2.34 2.00 -36.83
N ARG A 395 -2.60 2.69 -37.96
CA ARG A 395 -3.96 2.99 -38.42
C ARG A 395 -4.76 1.73 -38.76
N HIS A 396 -4.12 0.70 -39.32
CA HIS A 396 -4.79 -0.57 -39.62
C HIS A 396 -5.17 -1.31 -38.34
N PHE A 397 -4.28 -1.37 -37.34
CA PHE A 397 -4.57 -1.99 -36.04
C PHE A 397 -5.65 -1.25 -35.25
N LEU A 398 -5.67 0.08 -35.28
CA LEU A 398 -6.70 0.88 -34.61
C LEU A 398 -8.09 0.74 -35.27
N ASN A 399 -8.15 0.55 -36.60
CA ASN A 399 -9.43 0.32 -37.30
C ASN A 399 -9.99 -1.09 -37.12
N ILE A 400 -9.16 -2.09 -36.78
CA ILE A 400 -9.61 -3.47 -36.51
C ILE A 400 -10.25 -3.59 -35.13
N HIS A 401 -9.98 -2.65 -34.20
CA HIS A 401 -10.55 -2.64 -32.85
C HIS A 401 -11.88 -1.87 -32.73
N TYR A 402 -12.43 -1.34 -33.83
CA TYR A 402 -13.68 -0.57 -33.85
C TYR A 402 -14.80 -1.21 -34.70
N PHE A 403 -14.72 -2.51 -34.96
CA PHE A 403 -15.81 -3.30 -35.57
C PHE A 403 -16.15 -4.54 -34.75
#